data_AF-A0AAV7S270-F1
#
_entry.id   AF-A0AAV7S270-F1
#
_cell.length_a   1.000
_cell.length_b   1.000
_cell.length_c   1.000
_cell.angle_alpha   90.00
_cell.angle_beta   90.00
_cell.angle_gamma   90.00
#
_symmetry.space_group_name_H-M   'P 1'
#
loop_
_entity.id
_entity.type
_entity.pdbx_description
1 polymer ?
#
loop_
_entity_poly.entity_id
_entity_poly.type
_entity_poly.pdbx_seq_one_letter_code
_entity_poly.pdbx_strand_id
1 'polypeptide(L)'
;METRMTEAEAFITTLTTDTVALHTQVKELRATTKLMAERLDDFEGCSRCNHVCIIGTQEHKRPVVDLFVEDLIAKLLQSRYLSKYFYVKCAHCIPGAPPKPGAPLVQ
;
A
#
# COMPACT_ATOMS: atom_id res chain seq x y z
N MET A 1 -6.06 59.61 8.68
CA MET A 1 -6.33 58.72 7.53
C MET A 1 -5.06 57.94 7.16
N GLU A 2 -3.90 58.60 7.13
CA GLU A 2 -2.57 57.98 6.90
C GLU A 2 -2.20 56.83 7.86
N THR A 3 -2.57 56.92 9.15
CA THR A 3 -2.30 55.86 10.14
C THR A 3 -3.04 54.54 9.86
N ARG A 4 -4.25 54.60 9.30
CA ARG A 4 -5.01 53.40 8.92
C ARG A 4 -4.48 52.76 7.63
N MET A 5 -3.86 53.54 6.74
CA MET A 5 -3.19 53.01 5.55
C MET A 5 -1.92 52.26 5.92
N THR A 6 -1.12 52.80 6.84
CA THR A 6 0.13 52.16 7.29
C THR A 6 -0.12 50.86 8.08
N GLU A 7 -1.18 50.80 8.89
CA GLU A 7 -1.61 49.55 9.55
C GLU A 7 -2.06 48.49 8.53
N ALA A 8 -2.80 48.90 7.49
CA ALA A 8 -3.23 48.00 6.42
C ALA A 8 -2.04 47.48 5.59
N GLU A 9 -1.06 48.34 5.28
CA GLU A 9 0.16 47.95 4.57
C GLU A 9 1.00 46.96 5.40
N ALA A 10 1.14 47.20 6.71
CA ALA A 10 1.81 46.26 7.61
C ALA A 10 1.10 44.90 7.64
N PHE A 11 -0.24 44.90 7.74
CA PHE A 11 -1.04 43.67 7.73
C PHE A 11 -0.92 42.90 6.41
N ILE A 12 -0.99 43.59 5.26
CA ILE A 12 -0.80 42.99 3.94
C ILE A 12 0.60 42.38 3.82
N THR A 13 1.63 43.06 4.35
CA THR A 13 3.00 42.55 4.33
C THR A 13 3.13 41.26 5.11
N THR A 14 2.59 41.21 6.33
CA THR A 14 2.58 39.99 7.16
C THR A 14 1.82 38.85 6.49
N LEU A 15 0.60 39.11 5.98
CA LEU A 15 -0.16 38.12 5.24
C LEU A 15 0.59 37.56 4.04
N THR A 16 1.30 38.42 3.31
CA THR A 16 2.09 38.01 2.15
C THR A 16 3.25 37.12 2.56
N THR A 17 3.97 37.49 3.62
CA THR A 17 5.07 36.67 4.18
C THR A 17 4.56 35.32 4.67
N ASP A 18 3.46 35.29 5.41
CA ASP A 18 2.86 34.06 5.94
C ASP A 18 2.37 33.14 4.81
N THR A 19 1.79 33.72 3.75
CA THR A 19 1.33 32.96 2.59
C THR A 19 2.49 32.31 1.82
N VAL A 20 3.62 33.02 1.67
CA VAL A 20 4.83 32.48 1.03
C VAL A 20 5.44 31.36 1.87
N ALA A 21 5.50 31.53 3.19
CA ALA A 21 5.99 30.52 4.11
C ALA A 21 5.10 29.26 4.07
N LEU A 22 3.77 29.43 4.10
CA LEU A 22 2.81 28.34 4.01
C LEU A 22 2.93 27.59 2.67
N HIS A 23 3.09 28.31 1.55
CA HIS A 23 3.26 27.69 0.24
C HIS A 23 4.50 26.79 0.21
N THR A 24 5.60 27.25 0.80
CA THR A 24 6.84 26.48 0.93
C THR A 24 6.63 25.22 1.77
N GLN A 25 6.01 25.33 2.93
CA GLN A 25 5.70 24.18 3.80
C GLN A 25 4.79 23.16 3.11
N VAL A 26 3.78 23.61 2.37
CA VAL A 26 2.89 22.71 1.60
C VAL A 26 3.67 21.98 0.51
N LYS A 27 4.61 22.66 -0.17
CA LYS A 27 5.45 22.03 -1.19
C LYS A 27 6.36 20.97 -0.59
N GLU A 28 6.98 21.24 0.55
CA GLU A 28 7.80 20.29 1.29
C GLU A 28 6.99 19.08 1.74
N LEU A 29 5.81 19.30 2.34
CA LEU A 29 4.90 18.22 2.75
C LEU A 29 4.47 17.34 1.58
N ARG A 30 4.19 17.93 0.41
CA ARG A 30 3.87 17.16 -0.80
C ARG A 30 5.05 16.31 -1.25
N ALA A 31 6.27 16.85 -1.21
CA ALA A 31 7.47 16.11 -1.57
C ALA A 31 7.73 14.95 -0.60
N THR A 32 7.60 15.18 0.71
CA THR A 32 7.78 14.12 1.71
C THR A 32 6.71 13.04 1.60
N THR A 33 5.45 13.43 1.37
CA THR A 33 4.35 12.47 1.20
C THR A 33 4.56 11.60 -0.03
N LYS A 34 5.01 12.21 -1.14
CA LYS A 34 5.34 11.45 -2.36
C LYS A 34 6.47 10.45 -2.11
N LEU A 35 7.54 10.88 -1.44
CA LEU A 35 8.66 9.99 -1.11
C LEU A 35 8.23 8.85 -0.16
N MET A 36 7.34 9.13 0.79
CA MET A 36 6.79 8.09 1.66
C MET A 36 5.96 7.07 0.89
N ALA A 37 5.14 7.52 -0.07
CA ALA A 37 4.36 6.62 -0.92
C ALA A 37 5.27 5.71 -1.77
N GLU A 38 6.29 6.29 -2.43
CA GLU A 38 7.27 5.51 -3.21
C GLU A 38 7.98 4.46 -2.34
N ARG A 39 8.38 4.81 -1.11
CA ARG A 39 9.01 3.87 -0.18
C ARG A 39 8.05 2.79 0.32
N LEU A 40 6.77 3.10 0.48
CA LEU A 40 5.76 2.10 0.85
C LEU A 40 5.56 1.11 -0.29
N ASP A 41 5.47 1.58 -1.53
CA ASP A 41 5.37 0.72 -2.71
C ASP A 41 6.59 -0.19 -2.85
N ASP A 42 7.80 0.35 -2.68
CA ASP A 42 9.04 -0.43 -2.68
C ASP A 42 9.04 -1.48 -1.57
N PHE A 43 8.64 -1.09 -0.35
CA PHE A 43 8.57 -1.99 0.79
C PHE A 43 7.53 -3.10 0.58
N GLU A 44 6.35 -2.78 0.08
CA GLU A 44 5.33 -3.78 -0.27
C GLU A 44 5.84 -4.72 -1.36
N GLY A 45 6.49 -4.18 -2.40
CA GLY A 45 7.12 -4.96 -3.46
C GLY A 45 8.12 -5.96 -2.89
N CYS A 46 9.10 -5.49 -2.11
CA CYS A 46 10.11 -6.34 -1.47
C CYS A 46 9.49 -7.35 -0.48
N SER A 47 8.51 -6.93 0.32
CA SER A 47 7.86 -7.81 1.30
C SER A 47 7.03 -8.89 0.63
N ARG A 48 6.42 -8.61 -0.53
CA ARG A 48 5.57 -9.55 -1.28
C ARG A 48 6.33 -10.37 -2.32
N CYS A 49 7.65 -10.17 -2.50
CA CYS A 49 8.45 -10.95 -3.47
C CYS A 49 8.31 -12.48 -3.30
N ASN A 50 8.07 -12.96 -2.07
CA ASN A 50 7.89 -14.37 -1.77
C ASN A 50 6.42 -14.75 -1.53
N HIS A 51 5.48 -13.86 -1.80
CA HIS A 51 4.05 -14.13 -1.67
C HIS A 51 3.50 -14.64 -2.99
N VAL A 52 2.72 -15.72 -2.91
CA VAL A 52 2.04 -16.32 -4.07
C VAL A 52 0.54 -16.21 -3.83
N CYS A 53 -0.19 -15.64 -4.79
CA CYS A 53 -1.64 -15.60 -4.76
C CYS A 53 -2.22 -16.77 -5.57
N ILE A 54 -3.07 -17.57 -4.93
CA ILE A 54 -3.74 -18.72 -5.57
C ILE A 54 -5.21 -18.37 -5.78
N ILE A 55 -5.60 -18.18 -7.04
CA ILE A 55 -6.95 -17.75 -7.44
C ILE A 55 -7.74 -18.94 -7.97
N GLY A 56 -9.07 -18.95 -7.77
CA GLY A 56 -9.96 -19.98 -8.30
C GLY A 56 -10.05 -21.24 -7.46
N THR A 57 -9.59 -21.19 -6.19
CA THR A 57 -9.77 -22.28 -5.24
C THR A 57 -11.22 -22.28 -4.74
N GLN A 58 -11.84 -23.46 -4.66
CA GLN A 58 -13.18 -23.56 -4.08
C GLN A 58 -13.12 -23.29 -2.57
N GLU A 59 -13.90 -22.32 -2.11
CA GLU A 59 -14.17 -22.02 -0.69
C GLU A 59 -14.97 -23.17 -0.06
N HIS A 60 -14.36 -24.34 0.05
CA HIS A 60 -14.90 -25.40 0.89
C HIS A 60 -14.49 -25.14 2.33
N LYS A 61 -15.36 -25.54 3.27
CA LYS A 61 -15.13 -25.55 4.72
C LYS A 61 -13.87 -26.37 5.04
N ARG A 62 -12.70 -25.78 4.85
CA ARG A 62 -11.41 -26.42 5.09
C ARG A 62 -10.89 -25.93 6.44
N PRO A 63 -10.61 -26.83 7.38
CA PRO A 63 -10.27 -26.41 8.74
C PRO A 63 -8.85 -25.85 8.87
N VAL A 64 -7.96 -26.01 7.86
CA VAL A 64 -6.59 -25.48 7.88
C VAL A 64 -6.13 -25.12 6.46
N VAL A 65 -5.85 -23.83 6.19
CA VAL A 65 -5.46 -23.32 4.87
C VAL A 65 -4.04 -23.76 4.49
N ASP A 66 -3.12 -23.77 5.46
CA ASP A 66 -1.71 -24.14 5.25
C ASP A 66 -1.56 -25.55 4.66
N LEU A 67 -2.20 -26.55 5.29
CA LEU A 67 -2.17 -27.94 4.84
C LEU A 67 -2.74 -28.12 3.43
N PHE A 68 -3.76 -27.34 3.08
CA PHE A 68 -4.32 -27.37 1.73
C PHE A 68 -3.33 -26.84 0.70
N VAL A 69 -2.67 -25.72 0.98
CA VAL A 69 -1.69 -25.12 0.07
C VAL A 69 -0.49 -26.03 -0.11
N GLU A 70 0.01 -26.65 0.96
CA GLU A 70 1.09 -27.63 0.88
C GLU A 70 0.74 -28.83 -0.01
N ASP A 71 -0.45 -29.42 0.17
CA ASP A 71 -0.93 -30.54 -0.66
C ASP A 71 -1.13 -30.12 -2.13
N LEU A 72 -1.68 -28.92 -2.36
CA LEU A 72 -1.87 -28.38 -3.71
C LEU A 72 -0.54 -28.21 -4.44
N ILE A 73 0.46 -27.61 -3.78
CA ILE A 73 1.78 -27.41 -4.37
C ILE A 73 2.47 -28.76 -4.62
N ALA A 74 2.38 -29.70 -3.68
CA ALA A 74 2.94 -31.04 -3.83
C ALA A 74 2.34 -31.78 -5.04
N LYS A 75 1.03 -31.64 -5.27
CA LYS A 75 0.34 -32.20 -6.45
C LYS A 75 0.77 -31.53 -7.75
N LEU A 76 0.84 -30.19 -7.78
CA LEU A 76 1.19 -29.42 -8.97
C LEU A 76 2.62 -29.69 -9.44
N LEU A 77 3.57 -29.76 -8.51
CA LEU A 77 4.99 -29.89 -8.84
C LEU A 77 5.44 -31.36 -9.01
N GLN A 78 4.53 -32.33 -8.83
CA GLN A 78 4.73 -33.78 -9.03
C GLN A 78 5.98 -34.36 -8.37
N SER A 79 6.51 -33.69 -7.34
CA SER A 79 7.76 -34.07 -6.68
C SER A 79 7.58 -34.02 -5.18
N ARG A 80 7.67 -35.19 -4.55
CA ARG A 80 7.67 -35.35 -3.09
C ARG A 80 8.90 -34.72 -2.41
N TYR A 81 9.91 -34.31 -3.17
CA TYR A 81 11.19 -33.82 -2.63
C TYR A 81 11.28 -32.29 -2.53
N LEU A 82 10.29 -31.55 -3.04
CA LEU A 82 10.34 -30.09 -3.05
C LEU A 82 10.13 -29.44 -1.68
N SER A 83 9.60 -30.18 -0.70
CA SER A 83 9.55 -29.73 0.70
C SER A 83 10.94 -29.45 1.31
N LYS A 84 12.03 -29.94 0.67
CA LYS A 84 13.41 -29.56 1.03
C LYS A 84 13.84 -28.19 0.49
N TYR A 85 13.16 -27.67 -0.53
CA TYR A 85 13.55 -26.47 -1.26
C TYR A 85 12.62 -25.28 -1.04
N PHE A 86 11.42 -25.51 -0.48
CA PHE A 86 10.51 -24.45 -0.07
C PHE A 86 9.77 -24.86 1.22
N TYR A 87 9.36 -23.87 2.01
CA TYR A 87 8.42 -24.06 3.11
C TYR A 87 7.37 -22.95 3.06
N VAL A 88 6.13 -23.27 3.38
CA VAL A 88 5.06 -22.28 3.48
C VAL A 88 5.16 -21.64 4.86
N LYS A 89 5.55 -20.36 4.92
CA LYS A 89 5.66 -19.62 6.20
C LYS A 89 4.28 -19.31 6.80
N CYS A 90 3.32 -18.98 5.95
CA CYS A 90 1.95 -18.66 6.30
C CYS A 90 1.07 -18.73 5.04
N ALA A 91 -0.10 -19.33 5.14
CA ALA A 91 -1.16 -19.23 4.16
C ALA A 91 -2.46 -18.79 4.84
N HIS A 92 -3.13 -17.83 4.23
CA HIS A 92 -4.42 -17.35 4.69
C HIS A 92 -5.28 -17.00 3.48
N CYS A 93 -6.60 -17.08 3.66
CA CYS A 93 -7.52 -16.49 2.70
C CYS A 93 -7.49 -14.97 2.87
N ILE A 94 -7.40 -14.23 1.77
CA ILE A 94 -7.51 -12.77 1.80
C ILE A 94 -8.96 -12.45 2.26
N PRO A 95 -9.15 -11.69 3.34
CA PRO A 95 -10.49 -11.31 3.78
C PRO A 95 -11.10 -10.38 2.74
N GLY A 96 -12.18 -10.83 2.10
CA GLY A 96 -12.91 -10.08 1.08
C GLY A 96 -12.99 -10.82 -0.25
N ALA A 97 -14.11 -10.65 -0.95
CA ALA A 97 -14.27 -11.22 -2.29
C ALA A 97 -13.18 -10.63 -3.22
N PRO A 98 -12.40 -11.45 -3.94
CA PRO A 98 -11.48 -10.92 -4.93
C PRO A 98 -12.27 -10.07 -5.93
N PRO A 99 -11.73 -8.91 -6.37
CA PRO A 99 -12.40 -8.11 -7.39
C PRO A 99 -12.64 -9.00 -8.61
N LYS A 100 -13.89 -9.00 -9.12
CA LYS A 100 -14.21 -9.76 -10.32
C LYS A 100 -13.28 -9.30 -11.45
N PRO A 101 -12.81 -10.20 -12.32
CA PRO A 101 -12.03 -9.81 -13.49
C PRO A 101 -12.79 -8.72 -14.29
N GLY A 102 -12.18 -7.55 -14.45
CA GLY A 102 -12.79 -6.39 -15.12
C GLY A 102 -13.62 -5.46 -14.24
N ALA A 103 -13.72 -5.71 -12.93
CA ALA A 103 -14.27 -4.73 -12.00
C ALA A 103 -13.26 -3.58 -11.82
N PRO A 104 -13.72 -2.31 -11.79
CA PRO A 104 -12.84 -1.20 -11.46
C PRO A 104 -12.22 -1.43 -10.09
N LEU A 105 -10.92 -1.15 -9.95
CA LEU A 105 -10.24 -1.11 -8.66
C LEU A 105 -10.99 -0.08 -7.81
N VAL A 106 -11.77 -0.56 -6.84
CA VAL A 106 -12.50 0.30 -5.92
C VAL A 106 -11.43 1.01 -5.09
N GLN A 107 -11.39 2.34 -5.25
CA GLN A 107 -10.55 3.26 -4.48
C GLN A 107 -10.94 3.26 -3.00
#